data_AF-A0A7Z9NST3-F1
#
_entry.id   AF-A0A7Z9NST3-F1
#
_cell.length_a   1.000
_cell.length_b   1.000
_cell.length_c   1.000
_cell.angle_alpha   90.00
_cell.angle_beta   90.00
_cell.angle_gamma   90.00
#
_symmetry.space_group_name_H-M   'P 1'
#
loop_
_entity.id
_entity.type
_entity.pdbx_description
1 polymer ?
#
loop_
_entity_poly.entity_id
_entity_poly.type
_entity_poly.pdbx_seq_one_letter_code
_entity_poly.pdbx_strand_id
1 'polypeptide(L)'
;MDINTDQQQVRLGKLEKIRALGTEPYPYSFQRSHTVPEVFGQAEHLLKHQETITIAGRLMAVRGKGKASFGNIQAQHMRLQIYVRLDAVGENTFEMFKLCDIGDHLG
;
A
#
# COMPACT_ATOMS: atom_id res chain seq x y z
N MET A 1 27.44 -14.13 -6.97
CA MET A 1 26.59 -13.69 -5.85
C MET A 1 25.17 -14.06 -6.19
N ASP A 2 24.52 -14.87 -5.35
CA ASP A 2 23.15 -15.32 -5.59
C ASP A 2 22.17 -14.14 -5.48
N ILE A 3 21.41 -13.92 -6.56
CA ILE A 3 20.46 -12.80 -6.70
C ILE A 3 19.41 -12.80 -5.56
N ASN A 4 19.02 -13.98 -5.08
CA ASN A 4 18.07 -14.12 -3.98
C ASN A 4 18.61 -13.60 -2.65
N THR A 5 19.90 -13.79 -2.37
CA THR A 5 20.54 -13.34 -1.14
C THR A 5 20.62 -11.81 -1.11
N ASP A 6 20.91 -11.18 -2.26
CA ASP A 6 20.96 -9.73 -2.40
C ASP A 6 19.59 -9.08 -2.17
N GLN A 7 18.53 -9.62 -2.79
CA GLN A 7 17.16 -9.12 -2.60
C GLN A 7 16.67 -9.25 -1.15
N GLN A 8 17.00 -10.34 -0.47
CA GLN A 8 16.65 -10.53 0.93
C GLN A 8 17.29 -9.46 1.82
N GLN A 9 18.58 -9.18 1.62
CA GLN A 9 19.29 -8.14 2.38
C GLN A 9 18.69 -6.75 2.15
N VAL A 10 18.34 -6.42 0.90
CA VAL A 10 17.67 -5.15 0.58
C VAL A 10 16.32 -5.03 1.30
N ARG A 11 15.50 -6.09 1.31
CA ARG A 11 14.19 -6.08 1.98
C ARG A 11 14.32 -5.97 3.50
N LEU A 12 15.30 -6.64 4.11
CA LEU A 12 15.59 -6.49 5.54
C LEU A 12 16.06 -5.06 5.88
N GLY A 13 16.92 -4.46 5.06
CA GLY A 13 17.33 -3.07 5.25
C GLY A 13 16.18 -2.07 5.12
N LYS A 14 15.20 -2.33 4.25
CA LYS A 14 13.97 -1.54 4.14
C LYS A 14 13.06 -1.71 5.35
N LEU A 15 12.93 -2.93 5.87
CA LEU A 15 12.16 -3.21 7.08
C LEU A 15 12.64 -2.37 8.27
N GLU A 16 13.94 -2.29 8.49
CA GLU A 16 14.52 -1.46 9.56
C GLU A 16 14.23 0.03 9.36
N LYS A 17 14.24 0.52 8.11
CA LYS A 17 13.86 1.91 7.81
C LYS A 17 12.38 2.18 8.12
N ILE A 18 11.49 1.24 7.81
CA ILE A 18 10.05 1.35 8.13
C ILE A 18 9.86 1.44 9.65
N ARG A 19 10.59 0.63 10.43
CA ARG A 19 10.59 0.70 11.89
C ARG A 19 11.13 2.04 12.40
N ALA A 20 12.21 2.55 11.82
CA ALA A 20 12.80 3.84 12.19
C ALA A 20 11.86 5.03 11.90
N LEU A 21 10.98 4.91 10.90
CA LEU A 21 9.89 5.87 10.63
C LEU A 21 8.74 5.78 11.65
N GLY A 22 8.82 4.90 12.64
CA GLY A 22 7.79 4.71 13.67
C GLY A 22 6.59 3.89 13.22
N THR A 23 6.68 3.20 12.08
CA THR A 23 5.61 2.33 11.58
C THR A 23 5.86 0.89 12.00
N GLU A 24 4.85 0.24 12.60
CA GLU A 24 4.89 -1.20 12.88
C GLU A 24 4.68 -1.99 11.57
N PRO A 25 5.69 -2.71 11.05
CA PRO A 25 5.57 -3.43 9.78
C PRO A 25 4.61 -4.64 9.84
N TYR A 26 4.34 -5.18 11.03
CA TYR A 26 3.46 -6.34 11.22
C TYR A 26 2.36 -6.04 12.24
N PRO A 27 1.41 -5.14 11.92
CA PRO A 27 0.34 -4.81 12.84
C PRO A 27 -0.59 -6.01 13.05
N TYR A 28 -1.03 -6.22 14.30
CA TYR A 28 -1.90 -7.34 14.67
C TYR A 28 -3.29 -7.29 14.02
N SER A 29 -3.77 -6.08 13.72
CA SER A 29 -5.11 -5.87 13.17
C SER A 29 -5.14 -4.65 12.27
N PHE A 30 -5.97 -4.74 11.23
CA PHE A 30 -6.32 -3.62 10.37
C PHE A 30 -7.84 -3.60 10.18
N GLN A 31 -8.47 -2.47 10.48
CA GLN A 31 -9.92 -2.32 10.33
C GLN A 31 -10.26 -1.87 8.91
N ARG A 32 -10.65 -2.85 8.08
CA ARG A 32 -11.18 -2.59 6.74
C ARG A 32 -12.69 -2.32 6.80
N SER A 33 -13.12 -1.29 6.08
CA SER A 33 -14.54 -0.96 5.89
C SER A 33 -15.19 -1.79 4.78
N HIS A 34 -14.44 -2.10 3.71
CA HIS A 34 -14.97 -2.76 2.51
C HIS A 34 -13.99 -3.84 2.01
N THR A 35 -14.52 -4.79 1.24
CA THR A 35 -13.76 -5.67 0.34
C THR A 35 -13.61 -4.99 -1.03
N VAL A 36 -12.63 -5.42 -1.83
CA VAL A 36 -12.49 -4.89 -3.20
C VAL A 36 -13.73 -5.18 -4.06
N PRO A 37 -14.35 -6.38 -4.04
CA PRO A 37 -15.61 -6.63 -4.73
C PRO A 37 -16.76 -5.68 -4.33
N GLU A 38 -16.91 -5.37 -3.03
CA GLU A 38 -17.94 -4.43 -2.56
C GLU A 38 -17.71 -3.02 -3.10
N VAL A 39 -16.46 -2.56 -3.16
CA VAL A 39 -16.11 -1.25 -3.74
C VAL A 39 -16.52 -1.17 -5.21
N PHE A 40 -16.27 -2.24 -5.98
CA PHE A 40 -16.70 -2.29 -7.38
C PHE A 40 -18.22 -2.36 -7.52
N GLY A 41 -18.90 -3.12 -6.66
CA GLY A 41 -20.36 -3.24 -6.68
C GLY A 41 -21.09 -1.95 -6.26
N GLN A 42 -20.47 -1.12 -5.42
CA GLN A 42 -21.06 0.12 -4.88
C GLN A 42 -20.39 1.39 -5.41
N ALA A 43 -19.60 1.29 -6.48
CA ALA A 43 -18.75 2.38 -6.97
C ALA A 43 -19.52 3.68 -7.20
N GLU A 44 -20.71 3.63 -7.83
CA GLU A 44 -21.52 4.82 -8.08
C GLU A 44 -21.98 5.51 -6.79
N HIS A 45 -22.38 4.74 -5.78
CA HIS A 45 -22.79 5.26 -4.47
C HIS A 45 -21.61 5.91 -3.76
N LEU A 46 -20.50 5.17 -3.63
CA LEU A 46 -19.29 5.64 -2.96
C LEU A 46 -18.76 6.94 -3.58
N LEU A 47 -18.78 7.03 -4.92
CA LEU A 47 -18.35 8.23 -5.65
C LEU A 47 -19.33 9.39 -5.45
N LYS A 48 -20.64 9.14 -5.52
CA LYS A 48 -21.66 10.18 -5.34
C LYS A 48 -21.62 10.78 -3.94
N HIS A 49 -21.38 9.95 -2.92
CA HIS A 49 -21.35 10.36 -1.52
C HIS A 49 -19.94 10.71 -1.02
N GLN A 50 -18.91 10.56 -1.84
CA GLN A 50 -17.50 10.80 -1.50
C GLN A 50 -17.09 10.07 -0.21
N GLU A 51 -17.55 8.83 -0.06
CA GLU A 51 -17.31 8.07 1.15
C GLU A 51 -15.83 7.70 1.30
N THR A 52 -15.31 7.89 2.51
CA THR A 52 -13.96 7.43 2.85
C THR A 52 -14.02 5.94 3.13
N ILE A 53 -13.21 5.17 2.40
CA ILE A 53 -13.12 3.72 2.55
C ILE A 53 -11.70 3.30 2.95
N THR A 54 -11.64 2.25 3.74
CA THR A 54 -10.41 1.50 4.06
C THR A 54 -10.51 0.09 3.48
N ILE A 55 -9.43 -0.34 2.83
CA ILE A 55 -9.28 -1.67 2.22
C ILE A 55 -7.89 -2.20 2.55
N ALA A 56 -7.68 -3.51 2.43
CA ALA A 56 -6.35 -4.09 2.56
C ALA A 56 -6.09 -5.14 1.46
N GLY A 57 -4.84 -5.29 1.06
CA GLY A 57 -4.44 -6.27 0.06
C GLY A 57 -2.95 -6.28 -0.23
N ARG A 58 -2.55 -7.05 -1.25
CA ARG A 58 -1.15 -7.22 -1.64
C ARG A 58 -0.76 -6.21 -2.73
N LEU A 59 0.36 -5.52 -2.55
CA LEU A 59 0.93 -4.63 -3.55
C LEU A 59 1.52 -5.45 -4.71
N MET A 60 0.93 -5.32 -5.89
CA MET A 60 1.36 -6.07 -7.10
C MET A 60 2.20 -5.25 -8.06
N ALA A 61 2.07 -3.92 -7.99
CA ALA A 61 2.87 -2.99 -8.77
C ALA A 61 2.94 -1.66 -8.04
N VAL A 62 4.08 -0.99 -8.13
CA VAL A 62 4.29 0.36 -7.62
C VAL A 62 5.05 1.18 -8.65
N ARG A 63 4.61 2.41 -8.87
CA ARG A 63 5.18 3.35 -9.84
C ARG A 63 5.21 4.74 -9.22
N GLY A 64 6.37 5.17 -8.76
CA GLY A 64 6.57 6.49 -8.18
C GLY A 64 7.14 7.49 -9.18
N LYS A 65 6.68 8.75 -9.15
CA LYS A 65 7.32 9.88 -9.84
C LYS A 65 7.21 11.14 -8.97
N GLY A 66 8.34 11.59 -8.42
CA GLY A 66 8.41 12.80 -7.60
C GLY A 66 7.57 12.71 -6.32
N LYS A 67 6.55 13.57 -6.21
CA LYS A 67 5.65 13.70 -5.04
C LYS A 67 4.36 12.86 -5.15
N ALA A 68 4.24 12.01 -6.17
CA ALA A 68 3.09 11.15 -6.37
C ALA A 68 3.51 9.73 -6.76
N SER A 69 2.72 8.76 -6.35
CA SER A 69 2.94 7.35 -6.64
C SER A 69 1.62 6.64 -6.92
N PHE A 70 1.65 5.70 -7.86
CA PHE A 70 0.56 4.79 -8.15
C PHE A 70 0.91 3.40 -7.68
N GLY A 71 -0.06 2.69 -7.11
CA GLY A 71 0.07 1.30 -6.71
C GLY A 71 -1.11 0.47 -7.20
N ASN A 72 -0.93 -0.83 -7.39
CA ASN A 72 -2.03 -1.76 -7.59
C ASN A 72 -2.11 -2.72 -6.40
N ILE A 73 -3.20 -2.63 -5.65
CA ILE A 73 -3.50 -3.54 -4.55
C ILE A 73 -4.37 -4.68 -5.07
N GLN A 74 -3.98 -5.92 -4.80
CA GLN A 74 -4.76 -7.11 -5.11
C GLN A 74 -5.37 -7.69 -3.83
N ALA A 75 -6.68 -7.87 -3.83
CA ALA A 75 -7.41 -8.56 -2.77
C ALA A 75 -8.62 -9.29 -3.38
N GLN A 76 -8.99 -10.44 -2.81
CA GLN A 76 -10.10 -11.27 -3.31
C GLN A 76 -10.04 -11.52 -4.83
N HIS A 77 -8.84 -11.79 -5.36
CA HIS A 77 -8.56 -11.98 -6.79
C HIS A 77 -8.84 -10.78 -7.71
N MET A 78 -9.26 -9.64 -7.17
CA MET A 78 -9.48 -8.40 -7.88
C MET A 78 -8.34 -7.42 -7.63
N ARG A 79 -8.15 -6.46 -8.55
CA ARG A 79 -7.11 -5.43 -8.46
C ARG A 79 -7.77 -4.05 -8.39
N LEU A 80 -7.32 -3.24 -7.44
CA LEU A 80 -7.68 -1.83 -7.33
C LEU A 80 -6.43 -0.98 -7.45
N GLN A 81 -6.49 0.07 -8.25
CA GLN A 81 -5.42 1.05 -8.33
C GLN A 81 -5.58 2.07 -7.20
N ILE A 82 -4.47 2.38 -6.52
CA ILE A 82 -4.37 3.42 -5.52
C ILE A 82 -3.51 4.57 -6.05
N TYR A 83 -3.89 5.78 -5.69
CA TYR A 83 -3.16 7.01 -5.98
C TYR A 83 -2.72 7.66 -4.68
N VAL A 84 -1.41 7.72 -4.46
CA VAL A 84 -0.81 8.22 -3.22
C VAL A 84 -0.05 9.51 -3.55
N ARG A 85 -0.39 10.60 -2.87
CA ARG A 85 0.31 11.88 -3.01
C ARG A 85 0.88 12.34 -1.68
N LEU A 86 2.08 12.91 -1.71
CA LEU A 86 2.76 13.45 -0.53
C LEU A 86 1.90 14.46 0.25
N ASP A 87 1.20 15.35 -0.45
CA ASP A 87 0.36 16.39 0.14
C ASP A 87 -0.89 15.83 0.86
N ALA A 88 -1.35 14.64 0.46
CA ALA A 88 -2.53 14.00 1.02
C ALA A 88 -2.19 13.09 2.22
N VAL A 89 -1.07 12.37 2.18
CA VAL A 89 -0.72 11.38 3.21
C VAL A 89 0.37 11.84 4.20
N GLY A 90 1.02 12.97 3.91
CA GLY A 90 2.15 13.49 4.69
C GLY A 90 3.49 12.81 4.37
N GLU A 91 4.57 13.39 4.89
CA GLU A 91 5.94 12.97 4.55
C GLU A 91 6.26 11.55 5.04
N ASN A 92 6.03 11.26 6.33
CA ASN A 92 6.35 9.95 6.92
C ASN A 92 5.64 8.79 6.19
N THR A 93 4.33 8.92 5.95
CA THR A 93 3.53 7.89 5.26
C THR A 93 4.00 7.71 3.82
N PHE A 94 4.34 8.80 3.14
CA PHE A 94 4.82 8.74 1.76
C PHE A 94 6.21 8.11 1.65
N GLU A 95 7.10 8.39 2.60
CA GLU A 95 8.41 7.74 2.70
C GLU A 95 8.29 6.26 3.01
N MET A 96 7.40 5.88 3.95
CA MET A 96 7.09 4.48 4.22
C MET A 96 6.58 3.78 2.96
N PHE A 97 5.63 4.38 2.24
CA PHE A 97 5.10 3.82 1.00
C PHE A 97 6.17 3.63 -0.10
N LYS A 98 7.16 4.52 -0.16
CA LYS A 98 8.31 4.38 -1.09
C LYS A 98 9.23 3.22 -0.75
N LEU A 99 9.25 2.78 0.51
CA LEU A 99 10.06 1.65 0.95
C LEU A 99 9.38 0.31 0.62
N CYS A 100 8.04 0.29 0.50
CA CYS A 100 7.28 -0.91 0.17
C CYS A 100 7.69 -1.52 -1.18
N ASP A 101 7.68 -2.86 -1.23
CA ASP A 101 8.01 -3.66 -2.39
C ASP A 101 6.80 -4.46 -2.90
N ILE A 102 6.93 -4.95 -4.14
CA ILE A 102 5.97 -5.88 -4.71
C ILE A 102 5.91 -7.14 -3.84
N GLY A 103 4.69 -7.52 -3.48
CA GLY A 103 4.39 -8.64 -2.59
C GLY A 103 4.07 -8.23 -1.15
N ASP A 104 4.34 -7.00 -0.75
CA ASP A 104 4.02 -6.53 0.60
C ASP A 104 2.50 -6.37 0.77
N HIS A 105 1.98 -6.54 1.99
CA HIS A 105 0.57 -6.28 2.29
C HIS A 105 0.42 -4.87 2.85
N LEU A 106 -0.57 -4.14 2.35
CA LEU A 106 -0.90 -2.78 2.75
C LEU A 106 -2.39 -2.67 3.08
N GLY A 107 -2.72 -1.76 4.00
CA GLY A 107 -4.06 -1.36 4.36
C GLY A 107 -4.07 0.12 4.73
#